data_AF-A0A3M5LP71-F1
#
_entry.id   AF-A0A3M5LP71-F1
#
_cell.length_a   1.000
_cell.length_b   1.000
_cell.length_c   1.000
_cell.angle_alpha   90.00
_cell.angle_beta   90.00
_cell.angle_gamma   90.00
#
_symmetry.space_group_name_H-M   'P 1'
#
loop_
_entity.id
_entity.type
_entity.pdbx_description
1 polymer ?
#
loop_
_entity_poly.entity_id
_entity_poly.type
_entity_poly.pdbx_seq_one_letter_code
_entity_poly.pdbx_strand_id
1 'polypeptide(L)'
;MVSRHGVFLQSVGIMPSQPPMPAEPVLNWLALTPVQRDQALDLAQRICFSRNESDAHDGQWCWALTKALRPGVWLELEHEDARLLLGAWLGPEYWPRLRLAWAPDEVADSTCSAPENKLQTLWQAVLWRVTAA
;
A
#
# COMPACT_ATOMS: atom_id res chain seq x y z
N MET A 1 24.50 -26.81 -3.19
CA MET A 1 24.12 -26.26 -4.51
C MET A 1 23.04 -25.22 -4.28
N VAL A 2 23.29 -23.95 -4.63
CA VAL A 2 22.24 -22.92 -4.56
C VAL A 2 21.38 -23.07 -5.81
N SER A 3 20.08 -23.33 -5.63
CA SER A 3 19.12 -23.40 -6.74
C SER A 3 19.01 -22.02 -7.39
N ARG A 4 18.84 -21.95 -8.72
CA ARG A 4 18.61 -20.68 -9.45
C ARG A 4 17.44 -19.88 -8.85
N HIS A 5 16.42 -20.59 -8.36
CA HIS A 5 15.29 -20.01 -7.64
C HIS A 5 15.71 -19.35 -6.31
N GLY A 6 16.65 -19.96 -5.58
CA GLY A 6 17.17 -19.41 -4.34
C GLY A 6 17.99 -18.14 -4.56
N VAL A 7 18.77 -18.07 -5.64
CA VAL A 7 19.51 -16.86 -6.03
C VAL A 7 18.55 -15.73 -6.38
N PHE A 8 17.50 -16.02 -7.16
CA PHE A 8 16.49 -15.02 -7.50
C PHE A 8 15.79 -14.47 -6.25
N LEU A 9 15.30 -15.34 -5.37
CA LEU A 9 14.59 -14.92 -4.15
C LEU A 9 15.49 -14.04 -3.26
N GLN A 10 16.76 -14.39 -3.09
CA GLN A 10 17.70 -13.55 -2.35
C GLN A 10 17.91 -12.18 -3.02
N SER A 11 17.99 -12.13 -4.36
CA SER A 11 18.18 -10.87 -5.08
C SER A 11 17.01 -9.88 -4.94
N VAL A 12 15.81 -10.38 -4.63
CA VAL A 12 14.60 -9.57 -4.39
C VAL A 12 14.26 -9.44 -2.91
N GLY A 13 15.20 -9.75 -2.01
CA GLY A 13 15.03 -9.61 -0.57
C GLY A 13 14.10 -10.66 0.08
N ILE A 14 13.81 -11.76 -0.62
CA ILE A 14 12.99 -12.86 -0.11
C ILE A 14 13.89 -13.99 0.37
N MET A 15 13.86 -14.28 1.66
CA MET A 15 14.41 -15.54 2.16
C MET A 15 13.55 -16.71 1.63
N PRO A 16 14.14 -17.77 1.06
CA PRO A 16 13.42 -18.95 0.59
C PRO A 16 12.89 -19.76 1.79
N SER A 17 11.82 -19.25 2.40
CA SER A 17 11.12 -19.79 3.55
C SER A 17 9.61 -19.82 3.27
N GLN A 18 8.87 -20.57 4.10
CA GLN A 18 7.42 -20.46 4.10
C GLN A 18 7.01 -18.99 4.32
N PRO A 19 5.97 -18.49 3.62
CA PRO A 19 5.45 -17.16 3.90
C PRO A 19 4.95 -17.09 5.35
N PRO A 20 5.05 -15.92 6.00
CA PRO A 20 4.47 -15.72 7.32
C PRO A 20 2.96 -15.99 7.28
N MET A 21 2.40 -16.39 8.43
CA MET A 21 0.95 -16.55 8.56
C MET A 21 0.27 -15.22 8.20
N PRO A 22 -0.73 -15.19 7.31
CA PRO A 22 -1.32 -13.94 6.87
C PRO A 22 -2.14 -13.32 8.00
N ALA A 23 -1.79 -12.10 8.38
CA ALA A 23 -2.61 -11.28 9.27
C ALA A 23 -3.90 -10.84 8.57
N GLU A 24 -4.90 -10.43 9.35
CA GLU A 24 -6.21 -9.99 8.83
C GLU A 24 -6.12 -8.86 7.78
N PRO A 25 -5.30 -7.80 7.96
CA PRO A 25 -5.08 -6.78 6.92
C PRO A 25 -4.62 -7.35 5.57
N VAL A 26 -3.73 -8.34 5.62
CA VAL A 26 -3.20 -9.02 4.43
C VAL A 26 -4.30 -9.83 3.75
N LEU A 27 -5.11 -10.56 4.52
CA LEU A 27 -6.25 -11.31 3.98
C LEU A 27 -7.26 -10.39 3.31
N ASN A 28 -7.60 -9.26 3.94
CA ASN A 28 -8.53 -8.28 3.37
C ASN A 28 -8.01 -7.68 2.06
N TRP A 29 -6.71 -7.36 1.98
CA TRP A 29 -6.08 -6.91 0.74
C TRP A 29 -6.10 -7.99 -0.35
N LEU A 30 -5.77 -9.23 0.02
CA LEU A 30 -5.74 -10.36 -0.92
C LEU A 30 -7.14 -10.75 -1.42
N ALA A 31 -8.19 -10.50 -0.65
CA ALA A 31 -9.57 -10.74 -1.04
C ALA A 31 -10.06 -9.79 -2.16
N LEU A 32 -9.40 -8.63 -2.35
CA LEU A 32 -9.74 -7.71 -3.43
C LEU A 32 -9.42 -8.28 -4.81
N THR A 33 -10.27 -7.97 -5.78
CA THR A 33 -9.97 -8.17 -7.21
C THR A 33 -8.82 -7.24 -7.66
N PRO A 34 -8.12 -7.54 -8.77
CA PRO A 34 -7.07 -6.65 -9.29
C PRO A 34 -7.56 -5.22 -9.52
N VAL A 35 -8.77 -5.05 -10.08
CA VAL A 35 -9.38 -3.74 -10.31
C VAL A 35 -9.60 -2.99 -8.99
N GLN A 36 -10.09 -3.67 -7.95
CA GLN A 36 -10.28 -3.06 -6.62
C GLN A 36 -8.96 -2.68 -5.96
N ARG A 37 -7.87 -3.44 -6.18
CA ARG A 37 -6.54 -3.09 -5.67
C ARG A 37 -6.00 -1.84 -6.35
N ASP A 38 -6.16 -1.72 -7.66
CA ASP A 38 -5.77 -0.53 -8.42
C ASP A 38 -6.58 0.69 -7.95
N GLN A 39 -7.89 0.54 -7.77
CA GLN A 39 -8.75 1.58 -7.21
C GLN A 39 -8.33 1.96 -5.79
N ALA A 40 -8.00 0.99 -4.93
CA ALA A 40 -7.55 1.26 -3.57
C ALA A 40 -6.25 2.08 -3.54
N LEU A 41 -5.29 1.75 -4.41
CA LEU A 41 -4.05 2.51 -4.56
C LEU A 41 -4.31 3.92 -5.09
N ASP A 42 -5.19 4.10 -6.08
CA ASP A 42 -5.57 5.41 -6.60
C ASP A 42 -6.25 6.29 -5.54
N LEU A 43 -7.17 5.72 -4.75
CA LEU A 43 -7.80 6.44 -3.64
C LEU A 43 -6.78 6.86 -2.58
N ALA A 44 -5.89 5.96 -2.18
CA ALA A 44 -4.82 6.27 -1.22
C ALA A 44 -3.88 7.35 -1.78
N GLN A 45 -3.52 7.29 -3.07
CA GLN A 45 -2.70 8.28 -3.73
C GLN A 45 -3.36 9.67 -3.68
N ARG A 46 -4.65 9.75 -4.01
CA ARG A 46 -5.40 11.02 -3.96
C ARG A 46 -5.54 11.57 -2.56
N ILE A 47 -5.81 10.71 -1.57
CA ILE A 47 -5.95 11.14 -0.16
C ILE A 47 -4.62 11.68 0.37
N CYS A 48 -3.51 11.00 0.09
CA CYS A 48 -2.22 11.32 0.70
C CYS A 48 -1.42 12.39 -0.03
N PHE A 49 -1.55 12.49 -1.35
CA PHE A 49 -0.66 13.30 -2.17
C PHE A 49 -1.38 14.33 -3.07
N SER A 50 -2.71 14.29 -3.19
CA SER A 50 -3.42 15.34 -3.94
C SER A 50 -3.40 16.66 -3.18
N ARG A 51 -3.07 17.74 -3.90
CA ARG A 51 -3.05 19.11 -3.35
C ARG A 51 -4.39 19.82 -3.46
N ASN A 52 -5.27 19.33 -4.34
CA ASN A 52 -6.55 19.95 -4.66
C ASN A 52 -7.70 18.92 -4.61
N GLU A 53 -8.90 19.44 -4.40
CA GLU A 53 -10.14 18.72 -4.62
C GLU A 53 -10.26 18.33 -6.11
N SER A 54 -10.77 17.13 -6.37
CA SER A 54 -11.00 16.62 -7.71
C SER A 54 -12.49 16.52 -7.98
N ASP A 55 -12.92 16.83 -9.21
CA ASP A 55 -14.31 16.62 -9.66
C ASP A 55 -14.60 15.15 -10.04
N ALA A 56 -13.64 14.24 -9.84
CA ALA A 56 -13.85 12.82 -10.04
C ALA A 56 -14.90 12.26 -9.06
N HIS A 57 -15.48 11.10 -9.40
CA HIS A 57 -16.55 10.45 -8.62
C HIS A 57 -16.25 10.35 -7.11
N ASP A 58 -15.02 10.03 -6.74
CA ASP A 58 -14.57 9.91 -5.35
C ASP A 58 -13.86 11.16 -4.80
N GLY A 59 -13.80 12.25 -5.56
CA GLY A 59 -12.97 13.41 -5.24
C GLY A 59 -13.37 14.13 -3.96
N GLN A 60 -14.67 14.36 -3.76
CA GLN A 60 -15.19 14.95 -2.51
C GLN A 60 -14.91 14.07 -1.28
N TRP A 61 -15.06 12.75 -1.44
CA TRP A 61 -14.79 11.78 -0.38
C TRP A 61 -13.29 11.72 -0.04
N CYS A 62 -12.42 11.67 -1.05
CA CYS A 62 -10.97 11.73 -0.88
C CYS A 62 -10.55 13.02 -0.18
N TRP A 63 -11.15 14.15 -0.57
CA TRP A 63 -10.84 15.46 0.01
C TRP A 63 -11.26 15.57 1.48
N ALA A 64 -12.43 15.04 1.84
CA ALA A 64 -12.88 14.96 3.22
C ALA A 64 -11.89 14.13 4.08
N LEU A 65 -11.45 12.97 3.58
CA LEU A 65 -10.43 12.14 4.24
C LEU A 65 -9.08 12.82 4.34
N THR A 66 -8.65 13.53 3.29
CA THR A 66 -7.41 14.33 3.30
C THR A 66 -7.41 15.33 4.45
N LYS A 67 -8.52 16.08 4.61
CA LYS A 67 -8.69 17.05 5.70
C LYS A 67 -8.70 16.41 7.09
N ALA A 68 -9.29 15.22 7.22
CA ALA A 68 -9.37 14.49 8.48
C ALA A 68 -8.03 13.86 8.89
N LEU A 69 -7.36 13.19 7.95
CA LEU A 69 -6.09 12.49 8.19
C LEU A 69 -4.91 13.46 8.30
N ARG A 70 -4.97 14.58 7.57
CA ARG A 70 -3.90 15.58 7.39
C ARG A 70 -2.55 14.94 7.03
N PRO A 71 -2.43 14.25 5.88
CA PRO A 71 -1.22 13.53 5.50
C PRO A 71 0.04 14.38 5.52
N GLY A 72 -0.04 15.66 5.12
CA GLY A 72 1.10 16.59 5.16
C GLY A 72 1.69 16.89 6.55
N VAL A 73 1.12 16.38 7.65
CA VAL A 73 1.69 16.50 9.01
C VAL A 73 2.56 15.29 9.37
N TRP A 74 2.38 14.15 8.71
CA TRP A 74 3.02 12.88 9.09
C TRP A 74 3.60 12.10 7.91
N LEU A 75 3.40 12.56 6.67
CA LEU A 75 4.06 12.07 5.48
C LEU A 75 5.10 13.05 4.99
N GLU A 76 6.27 12.51 4.71
CA GLU A 76 7.27 13.18 3.88
C GLU A 76 6.85 13.07 2.43
N LEU A 77 6.66 14.22 1.77
CA LEU A 77 6.20 14.31 0.38
C LEU A 77 7.29 13.94 -0.63
N GLU A 78 8.48 13.52 -0.19
CA GLU A 78 9.58 13.13 -1.08
C GLU A 78 9.29 11.81 -1.81
N HIS A 79 8.41 10.97 -1.26
CA HIS A 79 8.05 9.67 -1.82
C HIS A 79 6.54 9.58 -2.02
N GLU A 80 6.03 10.23 -3.08
CA GLU A 80 4.61 10.25 -3.46
C GLU A 80 4.14 8.91 -4.07
N ASP A 81 4.27 7.82 -3.33
CA ASP A 81 3.87 6.48 -3.77
C ASP A 81 3.03 5.76 -2.70
N ALA A 82 1.73 5.64 -2.96
CA ALA A 82 0.78 4.96 -2.08
C ALA A 82 1.10 3.47 -1.86
N ARG A 83 1.88 2.83 -2.75
CA ARG A 83 2.32 1.44 -2.56
C ARG A 83 3.27 1.31 -1.37
N LEU A 84 4.05 2.35 -1.06
CA LEU A 84 4.91 2.37 0.12
C LEU A 84 4.09 2.45 1.41
N LEU A 85 2.97 3.19 1.39
CA LEU A 85 2.02 3.26 2.50
C LEU A 85 1.32 1.91 2.73
N LEU A 86 1.04 1.17 1.66
CA LEU A 86 0.48 -0.17 1.73
C LEU A 86 1.47 -1.13 2.37
N GLY A 87 2.74 -1.10 1.93
CA GLY A 87 3.81 -1.88 2.54
C GLY A 87 4.00 -1.57 4.01
N ALA A 88 4.02 -0.28 4.38
CA ALA A 88 4.15 0.15 5.78
C ALA A 88 2.99 -0.33 6.66
N TRP A 89 1.77 -0.40 6.10
CA TRP A 89 0.59 -0.85 6.82
C TRP A 89 0.53 -2.37 6.98
N LEU A 90 0.84 -3.11 5.91
CA LEU A 90 0.77 -4.57 5.94
C LEU A 90 1.91 -5.18 6.74
N GLY A 91 3.08 -4.53 6.76
CA GLY A 91 4.23 -4.92 7.56
C GLY A 91 5.45 -5.32 6.71
N PRO A 92 6.67 -5.08 7.20
CA PRO A 92 7.92 -5.32 6.48
C PRO A 92 8.13 -6.79 6.10
N GLU A 93 7.55 -7.74 6.83
CA GLU A 93 7.64 -9.18 6.57
C GLU A 93 6.88 -9.61 5.30
N TYR A 94 5.88 -8.83 4.88
CA TYR A 94 5.09 -9.07 3.67
C TYR A 94 5.61 -8.27 2.47
N TRP A 95 6.31 -7.17 2.73
CA TRP A 95 6.70 -6.20 1.70
C TRP A 95 7.51 -6.78 0.52
N PRO A 96 8.56 -7.60 0.73
CA PRO A 96 9.31 -8.18 -0.38
C PRO A 96 8.45 -9.03 -1.33
N ARG A 97 7.44 -9.73 -0.78
CA ARG A 97 6.51 -10.56 -1.57
C ARG A 97 5.43 -9.73 -2.25
N LEU A 98 4.90 -8.73 -1.56
CA LEU A 98 3.90 -7.82 -2.12
C LEU A 98 4.46 -7.08 -3.34
N ARG A 99 5.74 -6.67 -3.29
CA ARG A 99 6.40 -5.96 -4.38
C ARG A 99 6.50 -6.72 -5.69
N LEU A 100 6.44 -8.05 -5.65
CA LEU A 100 6.43 -8.89 -6.85
C LEU A 100 5.16 -8.70 -7.71
N ALA A 101 4.14 -8.00 -7.20
CA ALA A 101 2.96 -7.63 -7.97
C ALA A 101 3.22 -6.51 -9.00
N TRP A 102 4.34 -5.80 -8.89
CA TRP A 102 4.72 -4.68 -9.77
C TRP A 102 6.00 -4.98 -10.54
N ALA A 103 6.31 -4.17 -11.55
CA ALA A 103 7.53 -4.37 -12.31
C ALA A 103 8.78 -4.13 -11.43
N PRO A 104 9.92 -4.78 -11.74
CA PRO A 104 11.19 -4.47 -11.09
C PRO A 104 11.49 -2.97 -11.14
N ASP A 105 12.07 -2.43 -10.08
CA ASP A 105 12.44 -1.02 -9.92
C ASP A 105 11.27 0.00 -9.95
N GLU A 106 10.03 -0.45 -10.08
CA GLU A 106 8.84 0.41 -10.09
C GLU A 106 8.48 0.94 -8.69
N VAL A 107 8.92 0.23 -7.65
CA VAL A 107 8.64 0.51 -6.24
C VAL A 107 9.91 0.35 -5.42
N ALA A 108 10.15 1.25 -4.48
CA ALA A 108 11.34 1.26 -3.62
C ALA A 108 11.49 -0.01 -2.77
N ASP A 109 12.74 -0.32 -2.39
CA ASP A 109 13.06 -1.51 -1.60
C ASP A 109 12.51 -1.47 -0.17
N SER A 110 12.49 -0.29 0.43
CA SER A 110 11.96 -0.04 1.76
C SER A 110 10.58 0.60 1.70
N THR A 111 9.75 0.29 2.70
CA THR A 111 8.49 1.00 2.93
C THR A 111 8.75 2.41 3.46
N CYS A 112 7.74 3.29 3.41
CA CYS A 112 7.82 4.59 4.06
C CYS A 112 7.65 4.47 5.59
N SER A 113 8.02 5.53 6.32
CA SER A 113 7.70 5.68 7.73
C SER A 113 6.41 6.47 7.89
N ALA A 114 5.41 5.91 8.56
CA ALA A 114 4.16 6.58 8.86
C ALA A 114 3.54 6.05 10.17
N PRO A 115 2.77 6.86 10.92
CA PRO A 115 2.14 6.41 12.15
C PRO A 115 1.12 5.29 11.90
N GLU A 116 1.22 4.21 12.65
CA GLU A 116 0.36 3.01 12.51
C GLU A 116 -1.13 3.35 12.56
N ASN A 117 -1.54 4.19 13.51
CA ASN A 117 -2.94 4.62 13.65
C ASN A 117 -3.46 5.39 12.42
N LYS A 118 -2.59 6.14 11.74
CA LYS A 118 -2.94 6.87 10.50
C LYS A 118 -3.07 5.92 9.32
N LEU A 119 -2.13 4.99 9.19
CA LEU A 119 -2.18 3.94 8.17
C LEU A 119 -3.42 3.06 8.34
N GLN A 120 -3.72 2.63 9.58
CA GLN A 120 -4.91 1.85 9.89
C GLN A 120 -6.18 2.59 9.48
N THR A 121 -6.31 3.86 9.86
CA THR A 121 -7.50 4.68 9.52
C THR A 121 -7.63 4.85 8.00
N LEU A 122 -6.53 5.13 7.30
CA LEU A 122 -6.50 5.27 5.84
C LEU A 122 -6.98 3.98 5.15
N TRP A 123 -6.32 2.86 5.45
CA TRP A 123 -6.58 1.62 4.74
C TRP A 123 -7.93 1.00 5.08
N GLN A 124 -8.42 1.14 6.32
CA GLN A 124 -9.80 0.74 6.64
C GLN A 124 -10.84 1.54 5.81
N ALA A 125 -10.66 2.85 5.69
CA ALA A 125 -11.56 3.68 4.90
C ALA A 125 -11.51 3.34 3.40
N VAL A 126 -10.30 3.15 2.86
CA VAL A 126 -10.09 2.77 1.46
C VAL A 126 -10.66 1.38 1.15
N LEU A 127 -10.36 0.38 1.98
CA LEU A 127 -10.88 -0.97 1.81
C LEU A 127 -12.40 -1.01 1.86
N TRP A 128 -13.01 -0.27 2.80
CA TRP A 128 -14.46 -0.13 2.84
C TRP A 128 -15.00 0.49 1.56
N ARG A 129 -14.36 1.55 1.04
CA ARG A 129 -14.82 2.25 -0.17
C ARG A 129 -14.82 1.35 -1.41
N VAL A 130 -13.80 0.52 -1.60
CA VAL A 130 -13.69 -0.35 -2.79
C VAL A 130 -14.47 -1.67 -2.68
N THR A 131 -14.90 -2.04 -1.47
CA THR A 131 -15.68 -3.27 -1.24
C THR A 131 -17.18 -3.00 -1.11
N ALA A 132 -17.58 -1.79 -0.71
CA ALA A 132 -18.97 -1.39 -0.56
C ALA A 132 -19.57 -0.71 -1.81
N ALA A 133 -18.74 -0.38 -2.80
CA ALA A 133 -19.15 0.16 -4.10
C ALA A 133 -19.56 -0.96 -5.06
#